data_AF-A0A962NHF9-F1
#
_entry.id   AF-A0A962NHF9-F1
#
_cell.length_a   1.000
_cell.length_b   1.000
_cell.length_c   1.000
_cell.angle_alpha   90.00
_cell.angle_beta   90.00
_cell.angle_gamma   90.00
#
_symmetry.space_group_name_H-M   'P 1'
#
loop_
_entity.id
_entity.type
_entity.pdbx_description
1 polymer ?
#
loop_
_entity_poly.entity_id
_entity_poly.type
_entity_poly.pdbx_seq_one_letter_code
_entity_poly.pdbx_strand_id
1 'polypeptide(L)'
;VPYRPQSYLKVSAAGVDPGDYVMVAGYPGRTNRYRLAREVRAAIEWSYPTYIELFGRQLALIDEASAGRPEAAIKYASTKASLNNGLKNFQGNLDGFGKLDVVAQKQAIEQALETWLRDHSEEAGDYFQRQAELNALLDAQLATRDRDLIWDRLSRSGLLSAALPLYRVALERRKADAERTVGYQQRDEVRIEGRLVQLDRRYDAGVDRALVEDLLQRYLKLPAAQRVAELDRWLGRAEDGSVDLSARLDALYAGTQLGELDQRQRWFKADAKAIESSSDTALQLAVALMPAILRLEAEGEAQKGDEYLLRPSFMRGLIAWRQALGEPVYPDANGSLRVTYGQVEGYRSRDAVSYGPQTTLNGILEKHTGVEPFDATERQLTAIRAGRLGTYRDEALGSVPVNFVASLDITGGNSGSPTLNSKAELVGLAFDGNYESISSGWLFNPQITRSIQVDVRYMLWIMDAVDGAHGLLREMGVKPQFE
;
A
#
# COMPACT_ATOMS: atom_id res chain seq x y z
N VAL A 1 9.18 4.40 -32.10
CA VAL A 1 10.61 4.55 -31.75
C VAL A 1 10.75 4.67 -30.25
N PRO A 2 11.88 4.28 -29.62
CA PRO A 2 12.11 4.50 -28.19
C PRO A 2 12.00 5.99 -27.83
N TYR A 3 11.42 6.29 -26.66
CA TYR A 3 11.34 7.65 -26.13
C TYR A 3 12.76 8.19 -25.89
N ARG A 4 13.01 9.46 -26.24
CA ARG A 4 14.29 10.13 -26.00
C ARG A 4 14.13 11.11 -24.84
N PRO A 5 14.55 10.73 -23.61
CA PRO A 5 14.41 11.61 -22.46
C PRO A 5 15.36 12.81 -22.57
N GLN A 6 14.98 13.94 -21.98
CA GLN A 6 15.86 15.12 -21.89
C GLN A 6 17.11 14.85 -21.02
N SER A 7 16.95 14.01 -19.99
CA SER A 7 18.01 13.63 -19.05
C SER A 7 17.87 12.16 -18.65
N TYR A 8 18.98 11.51 -18.35
CA TYR A 8 19.05 10.16 -17.81
C TYR A 8 20.20 10.06 -16.79
N LEU A 9 20.11 9.11 -15.87
CA LEU A 9 21.14 8.91 -14.85
C LEU A 9 22.38 8.24 -15.45
N LYS A 10 23.56 8.69 -15.03
CA LYS A 10 24.82 8.00 -15.32
C LYS A 10 25.01 6.86 -14.33
N VAL A 11 25.40 5.69 -14.82
CA VAL A 11 25.70 4.53 -13.99
C VAL A 11 27.11 4.64 -13.44
N SER A 12 27.29 4.51 -12.11
CA SER A 12 28.61 4.41 -11.50
C SER A 12 28.95 2.95 -11.20
N ALA A 13 29.81 2.35 -12.02
CA ALA A 13 30.27 0.98 -11.79
C ALA A 13 31.17 0.83 -10.55
N ALA A 14 31.59 1.94 -9.92
CA ALA A 14 32.34 1.93 -8.67
C ALA A 14 31.48 1.50 -7.46
N GLY A 15 30.15 1.66 -7.53
CA GLY A 15 29.25 1.35 -6.42
C GLY A 15 29.42 2.28 -5.23
N VAL A 16 29.36 1.72 -4.02
CA VAL A 16 29.44 2.43 -2.73
C VAL A 16 30.22 1.63 -1.69
N ASP A 17 30.85 2.35 -0.77
CA ASP A 17 31.54 1.83 0.41
C ASP A 17 30.81 2.20 1.71
N PRO A 18 31.06 1.49 2.82
CA PRO A 18 30.54 1.87 4.14
C PRO A 18 30.91 3.32 4.52
N GLY A 19 29.92 4.11 4.92
CA GLY A 19 30.06 5.52 5.27
C GLY A 19 29.84 6.49 4.11
N ASP A 20 29.75 6.00 2.87
CA ASP A 20 29.51 6.86 1.71
C ASP A 20 28.16 7.56 1.80
N TYR A 21 28.14 8.81 1.33
CA TYR A 21 26.91 9.57 1.13
C TYR A 21 26.05 8.92 0.03
N VAL A 22 24.77 8.75 0.34
CA VAL A 22 23.76 8.36 -0.63
C VAL A 22 22.48 9.17 -0.45
N MET A 23 21.74 9.33 -1.54
CA MET A 23 20.40 9.91 -1.53
C MET A 23 19.44 9.14 -2.43
N VAL A 24 18.15 9.21 -2.13
CA VAL A 24 17.08 8.67 -2.96
C VAL A 24 16.10 9.78 -3.29
N ALA A 25 15.74 9.87 -4.58
CA ALA A 25 14.65 10.70 -5.07
C ALA A 25 13.53 9.79 -5.57
N GLY A 26 12.36 9.86 -4.94
CA GLY A 26 11.26 8.92 -5.18
C GLY A 26 9.89 9.48 -4.82
N TYR A 27 8.85 8.66 -4.98
CA TYR A 27 7.46 9.04 -4.76
C TYR A 27 6.87 8.28 -3.56
N PRO A 28 7.30 8.59 -2.31
CA PRO A 28 6.74 7.94 -1.14
C PRO A 28 5.23 8.15 -1.09
N GLY A 29 4.50 7.06 -0.90
CA GLY A 29 3.04 7.04 -0.98
C GLY A 29 2.38 7.77 0.18
N ARG A 30 2.56 7.27 1.41
CA ARG A 30 1.95 7.86 2.61
C ARG A 30 2.75 7.57 3.87
N THR A 31 2.84 8.58 4.74
CA THR A 31 3.24 8.44 6.14
C THR A 31 2.17 9.07 7.04
N ASN A 32 2.25 8.80 8.33
CA ASN A 32 1.32 9.20 9.38
C ASN A 32 2.08 9.80 10.57
N ARG A 33 3.20 10.50 10.32
CA ARG A 33 4.11 10.97 11.37
C ARG A 33 3.52 12.08 12.21
N TYR A 34 2.54 12.80 11.67
CA TYR A 34 1.85 13.87 12.39
C TYR A 34 0.45 13.47 12.86
N ARG A 35 0.13 12.18 12.87
CA ARG A 35 -1.08 11.66 13.52
C ARG A 35 -0.98 11.82 15.04
N LEU A 36 -2.12 12.15 15.66
CA LEU A 36 -2.26 12.29 17.10
C LEU A 36 -2.09 10.94 17.80
N ALA A 37 -1.71 10.95 19.08
CA ALA A 37 -1.54 9.79 19.92
C ALA A 37 -2.81 8.94 19.98
N ARG A 38 -3.98 9.58 20.00
CA ARG A 38 -5.28 8.88 19.95
C ARG A 38 -5.52 8.14 18.63
N GLU A 39 -5.01 8.67 17.51
CA GLU A 39 -5.11 8.03 16.20
C GLU A 39 -4.15 6.84 16.11
N VAL A 40 -2.94 6.99 16.68
CA VAL A 40 -1.96 5.88 16.82
C VAL A 40 -2.55 4.78 17.70
N ARG A 41 -3.17 5.13 18.82
CA ARG A 41 -3.86 4.19 19.70
C ARG A 41 -4.97 3.45 18.97
N ALA A 42 -5.83 4.15 18.25
CA ALA A 42 -6.88 3.52 17.45
C ALA A 42 -6.32 2.55 16.40
N ALA A 43 -5.16 2.87 15.80
CA ALA A 43 -4.49 1.96 14.88
C ALA A 43 -3.99 0.68 15.58
N ILE A 44 -3.39 0.80 16.77
CA ILE A 44 -2.87 -0.32 17.57
C ILE A 44 -3.99 -1.20 18.11
N GLU A 45 -5.02 -0.60 18.70
CA GLU A 45 -6.05 -1.31 19.46
C GLU A 45 -7.16 -1.88 18.58
N TRP A 46 -7.39 -1.31 17.40
CA TRP A 46 -8.47 -1.74 16.53
C TRP A 46 -8.02 -1.94 15.08
N SER A 47 -7.52 -0.90 14.39
CA SER A 47 -7.35 -1.00 12.92
C SER A 47 -6.42 -2.14 12.49
N TYR A 48 -5.22 -2.23 13.06
CA TYR A 48 -4.23 -3.22 12.63
C TYR A 48 -4.63 -4.65 13.03
N PRO A 49 -5.04 -4.93 14.29
CA PRO A 49 -5.57 -6.24 14.65
C PRO A 49 -6.75 -6.68 13.77
N THR A 50 -7.69 -5.78 13.48
CA THR A 50 -8.85 -6.08 12.64
C THR A 50 -8.45 -6.40 11.20
N TYR A 51 -7.50 -5.66 10.60
CA TYR A 51 -7.01 -5.99 9.26
C TYR A 51 -6.20 -7.29 9.23
N ILE A 52 -5.42 -7.59 10.27
CA ILE A 52 -4.67 -8.85 10.38
C ILE A 52 -5.62 -10.04 10.37
N GLU A 53 -6.67 -9.98 11.21
CA GLU A 53 -7.67 -11.03 11.29
C GLU A 53 -8.44 -11.17 9.97
N LEU A 54 -8.92 -10.06 9.40
CA LEU A 54 -9.62 -10.06 8.12
C LEU A 54 -8.77 -10.64 6.99
N PHE A 55 -7.51 -10.21 6.84
CA PHE A 55 -6.64 -10.68 5.76
C PHE A 55 -6.23 -12.14 5.94
N GLY A 56 -5.95 -12.55 7.17
CA GLY A 56 -5.72 -13.95 7.49
C GLY A 56 -6.91 -14.83 7.10
N ARG A 57 -8.13 -14.40 7.43
CA ARG A 57 -9.35 -15.11 7.04
C ARG A 57 -9.54 -15.16 5.52
N GLN A 58 -9.33 -14.04 4.82
CA GLN A 58 -9.45 -13.99 3.36
C GLN A 58 -8.43 -14.90 2.65
N LEU A 59 -7.19 -14.97 3.14
CA LEU A 59 -6.18 -15.89 2.63
C LEU A 59 -6.62 -17.35 2.78
N ALA A 60 -7.10 -17.73 3.98
CA ALA A 60 -7.61 -19.07 4.24
C ALA A 60 -8.80 -19.41 3.33
N LEU A 61 -9.75 -18.49 3.15
CA LEU A 61 -10.89 -18.66 2.26
C LEU A 61 -10.49 -18.85 0.80
N ILE A 62 -9.50 -18.09 0.32
CA ILE A 62 -8.99 -18.26 -1.04
C ILE A 62 -8.38 -19.65 -1.19
N ASP A 63 -7.61 -20.13 -0.21
CA ASP A 63 -6.99 -21.45 -0.24
C ASP A 63 -8.03 -22.58 -0.18
N GLU A 64 -8.98 -22.49 0.75
CA GLU A 64 -10.10 -23.43 0.89
C GLU A 64 -10.93 -23.49 -0.40
N ALA A 65 -11.33 -22.33 -0.93
CA ALA A 65 -12.18 -22.27 -2.10
C ALA A 65 -11.43 -22.72 -3.36
N SER A 66 -10.14 -22.42 -3.51
CA SER A 66 -9.36 -22.79 -4.71
C SER A 66 -8.71 -24.18 -4.64
N ALA A 67 -8.86 -24.90 -3.52
CA ALA A 67 -8.32 -26.25 -3.35
C ALA A 67 -8.75 -27.20 -4.48
N GLY A 68 -7.77 -27.84 -5.13
CA GLY A 68 -8.02 -28.72 -6.28
C GLY A 68 -8.44 -27.99 -7.57
N ARG A 69 -8.42 -26.65 -7.61
CA ARG A 69 -8.84 -25.82 -8.76
C ARG A 69 -7.69 -24.89 -9.21
N PRO A 70 -6.70 -25.37 -9.99
CA PRO A 70 -5.52 -24.61 -10.37
C PRO A 70 -5.82 -23.27 -11.06
N GLU A 71 -6.85 -23.21 -11.90
CA GLU A 71 -7.25 -21.96 -12.56
C GLU A 71 -7.70 -20.89 -11.57
N ALA A 72 -8.47 -21.26 -10.54
CA ALA A 72 -8.90 -20.34 -9.49
C ALA A 72 -7.71 -19.87 -8.64
N ALA A 73 -6.79 -20.79 -8.31
CA ALA A 73 -5.58 -20.47 -7.56
C ALA A 73 -4.69 -19.47 -8.33
N ILE A 74 -4.51 -19.67 -9.64
CA ILE A 74 -3.74 -18.75 -10.51
C ILE A 74 -4.40 -17.37 -10.57
N LYS A 75 -5.72 -17.31 -10.76
CA LYS A 75 -6.46 -16.03 -10.81
C LYS A 75 -6.31 -15.23 -9.52
N TYR A 76 -6.26 -15.88 -8.36
CA TYR A 76 -6.13 -15.21 -7.07
C TYR A 76 -4.69 -15.06 -6.56
N ALA A 77 -3.67 -15.56 -7.27
CA ALA A 77 -2.27 -15.49 -6.83
C ALA A 77 -1.82 -14.05 -6.53
N SER A 78 -2.15 -13.10 -7.41
CA SER A 78 -1.83 -11.67 -7.20
C SER A 78 -2.59 -11.08 -6.01
N THR A 79 -3.84 -11.48 -5.79
CA THR A 79 -4.65 -11.05 -4.64
C THR A 79 -4.04 -11.59 -3.34
N LYS A 80 -3.68 -12.88 -3.29
CA LYS A 80 -2.99 -13.49 -2.14
C LYS A 80 -1.67 -12.79 -1.83
N ALA A 81 -0.86 -12.50 -2.84
CA ALA A 81 0.40 -11.78 -2.65
C ALA A 81 0.15 -10.39 -2.02
N SER A 82 -0.87 -9.68 -2.51
CA SER A 82 -1.26 -8.36 -1.98
C SER A 82 -1.75 -8.44 -0.52
N LEU A 83 -2.58 -9.43 -0.19
CA LEU A 83 -3.08 -9.67 1.17
C LEU A 83 -1.93 -10.05 2.13
N ASN A 84 -1.03 -10.94 1.72
CA ASN A 84 0.15 -11.32 2.50
C ASN A 84 1.08 -10.13 2.77
N ASN A 85 1.29 -9.26 1.78
CA ASN A 85 2.08 -8.05 1.97
C ASN A 85 1.43 -7.10 2.97
N GLY A 86 0.11 -6.91 2.88
CA GLY A 86 -0.65 -6.13 3.86
C GLY A 86 -0.58 -6.72 5.27
N LEU A 87 -0.73 -8.04 5.39
CA LEU A 87 -0.66 -8.77 6.66
C LEU A 87 0.69 -8.57 7.34
N LYS A 88 1.79 -8.83 6.61
CA LYS A 88 3.17 -8.60 7.07
C LYS A 88 3.40 -7.16 7.49
N ASN A 89 2.86 -6.20 6.74
CA ASN A 89 2.99 -4.78 7.07
C ASN A 89 2.27 -4.42 8.38
N PHE A 90 1.02 -4.86 8.57
CA PHE A 90 0.29 -4.60 9.81
C PHE A 90 0.92 -5.29 11.02
N GLN A 91 1.34 -6.55 10.88
CA GLN A 91 2.05 -7.29 11.94
C GLN A 91 3.37 -6.61 12.30
N GLY A 92 4.19 -6.27 11.31
CA GLY A 92 5.47 -5.61 11.54
C GLY A 92 5.31 -4.22 12.17
N ASN A 93 4.25 -3.48 11.85
CA ASN A 93 3.97 -2.22 12.54
C ASN A 93 3.58 -2.45 14.02
N LEU A 94 2.70 -3.41 14.32
CA LEU A 94 2.33 -3.73 15.71
C LEU A 94 3.55 -4.15 16.54
N ASP A 95 4.40 -5.01 15.98
CA ASP A 95 5.67 -5.41 16.61
C ASP A 95 6.58 -4.21 16.88
N GLY A 96 6.66 -3.28 15.92
CA GLY A 96 7.41 -2.04 16.06
C GLY A 96 6.84 -1.14 17.16
N PHE A 97 5.52 -0.98 17.21
CA PHE A 97 4.85 -0.18 18.24
C PHE A 97 5.09 -0.73 19.65
N GLY A 98 5.03 -2.05 19.83
CA GLY A 98 5.30 -2.70 21.11
C GLY A 98 6.73 -2.48 21.64
N LYS A 99 7.70 -2.17 20.76
CA LYS A 99 9.10 -1.90 21.14
C LYS A 99 9.41 -0.43 21.41
N LEU A 100 8.66 0.50 20.82
CA LEU A 100 8.98 1.93 20.82
C LEU A 100 8.07 2.78 21.71
N ASP A 101 7.01 2.22 22.29
CA ASP A 101 5.97 2.98 23.02
C ASP A 101 5.54 4.26 22.28
N VAL A 102 5.13 4.07 21.02
CA VAL A 102 4.85 5.18 20.10
C VAL A 102 3.71 6.06 20.61
N VAL A 103 2.76 5.50 21.34
CA VAL A 103 1.66 6.27 21.95
C VAL A 103 2.21 7.25 22.97
N ALA A 104 3.03 6.80 23.92
CA ALA A 104 3.62 7.69 24.93
C ALA A 104 4.49 8.78 24.30
N GLN A 105 5.28 8.45 23.28
CA GLN A 105 6.09 9.43 22.56
C GLN A 105 5.24 10.51 21.88
N LYS A 106 4.14 10.13 21.22
CA LYS A 106 3.21 11.08 20.61
C LYS A 106 2.51 11.95 21.66
N GLN A 107 2.09 11.36 22.77
CA GLN A 107 1.49 12.11 23.89
C GLN A 107 2.47 13.13 24.47
N ALA A 108 3.75 12.76 24.64
CA ALA A 108 4.77 13.68 25.13
C ALA A 108 4.99 14.86 24.16
N ILE A 109 5.01 14.59 22.85
CA ILE A 109 5.09 15.63 21.81
C ILE A 109 3.89 16.57 21.88
N GLU A 110 2.68 16.04 21.97
CA GLU A 110 1.45 16.84 22.08
C GLU A 110 1.42 17.69 23.36
N GLN A 111 1.79 17.12 24.50
CA GLN A 111 1.83 17.84 25.77
C GLN A 111 2.89 18.95 25.77
N ALA A 112 4.06 18.70 25.17
CA ALA A 112 5.11 19.70 25.03
C ALA A 112 4.68 20.85 24.11
N LEU A 113 4.04 20.52 22.99
CA LEU A 113 3.46 21.52 22.08
C LEU A 113 2.39 22.36 22.81
N GLU A 114 1.44 21.73 23.49
CA GLU A 114 0.40 22.45 24.22
C GLU A 114 0.96 23.36 25.31
N THR A 115 1.98 22.90 26.03
CA THR A 115 2.67 23.71 27.05
C THR A 115 3.32 24.92 26.41
N TRP A 116 4.08 24.71 25.32
CA TRP A 116 4.73 25.79 24.59
C TRP A 116 3.72 26.82 24.05
N LEU A 117 2.59 26.37 23.49
CA LEU A 117 1.54 27.27 22.98
C LEU A 117 0.83 28.06 24.09
N ARG A 118 0.71 27.51 25.31
CA ARG A 118 0.18 28.28 26.45
C ARG A 118 1.14 29.39 26.87
N ASP A 119 2.45 29.14 26.78
CA ASP A 119 3.50 30.13 27.08
C ASP A 119 3.71 31.15 25.95
N HIS A 120 3.27 30.83 24.72
CA HIS A 120 3.38 31.66 23.51
C HIS A 120 1.99 31.86 22.88
N SER A 121 1.12 32.54 23.62
CA SER A 121 -0.32 32.66 23.28
C SER A 121 -0.59 33.27 21.89
N GLU A 122 0.32 34.08 21.38
CA GLU A 122 0.29 34.66 20.03
C GLU A 122 0.43 33.60 18.93
N GLU A 123 1.17 32.52 19.18
CA GLU A 123 1.33 31.37 18.27
C GLU A 123 0.18 30.37 18.41
N ALA A 124 -0.53 30.38 19.54
CA ALA A 124 -1.64 29.47 19.79
C ALA A 124 -2.83 29.68 18.84
N GLY A 125 -3.15 30.93 18.48
CA GLY A 125 -4.25 31.24 17.55
C GLY A 125 -5.55 30.47 17.87
N ASP A 126 -6.04 29.70 16.90
CA ASP A 126 -7.23 28.84 17.02
C ASP A 126 -6.94 27.37 17.39
N TYR A 127 -5.71 27.05 17.79
CA TYR A 127 -5.24 25.69 18.05
C TYR A 127 -6.14 24.91 19.00
N PHE A 128 -6.39 25.43 20.21
CA PHE A 128 -7.12 24.67 21.24
C PHE A 128 -8.57 24.39 20.84
N GLN A 129 -9.23 25.36 20.18
CA GLN A 129 -10.57 25.17 19.66
C GLN A 129 -10.59 24.10 18.57
N ARG A 130 -9.76 24.25 17.53
CA ARG A 130 -9.73 23.30 16.40
C ARG A 130 -9.26 21.92 16.82
N GLN A 131 -8.40 21.81 17.83
CA GLN A 131 -7.98 20.53 18.40
C GLN A 131 -9.15 19.81 19.09
N ALA A 132 -10.01 20.55 19.80
CA ALA A 132 -11.23 19.98 20.39
C ALA A 132 -12.23 19.53 19.31
N GLU A 133 -12.42 20.33 18.27
CA GLU A 133 -13.27 20.00 17.11
C GLU A 133 -12.72 18.78 16.35
N LEU A 134 -11.40 18.70 16.14
CA LEU A 134 -10.74 17.54 15.53
C LEU A 134 -10.95 16.28 16.35
N ASN A 135 -10.82 16.40 17.68
CA ASN A 135 -11.07 15.29 18.58
C ASN A 135 -12.51 14.77 18.46
N ALA A 136 -13.51 15.66 18.43
CA ALA A 136 -14.91 15.27 18.24
C ALA A 136 -15.17 14.61 16.87
N LEU A 137 -14.54 15.12 15.80
CA LEU A 137 -14.60 14.51 14.48
C LEU A 137 -14.02 13.08 14.49
N LEU A 138 -12.88 12.88 15.15
CA LEU A 138 -12.26 11.55 15.29
C LEU A 138 -13.16 10.59 16.09
N ASP A 139 -13.85 11.07 17.13
CA ASP A 139 -14.83 10.25 17.87
C ASP A 139 -16.01 9.83 16.97
N ALA A 140 -16.51 10.74 16.13
CA ALA A 140 -17.56 10.43 15.17
C ALA A 140 -17.12 9.39 14.12
N GLN A 141 -15.89 9.49 13.62
CA GLN A 141 -15.31 8.49 12.70
C GLN A 141 -15.16 7.12 13.37
N LEU A 142 -14.74 7.08 14.64
CA LEU A 142 -14.60 5.83 15.38
C LEU A 142 -15.94 5.15 15.65
N ALA A 143 -17.04 5.89 15.72
CA ALA A 143 -18.38 5.34 15.95
C ALA A 143 -18.92 4.50 14.77
N THR A 144 -18.42 4.71 13.55
CA THR A 144 -18.86 4.01 12.32
C THR A 144 -17.79 3.12 11.69
N ARG A 145 -16.60 3.01 12.32
CA ARG A 145 -15.42 2.36 11.73
C ARG A 145 -15.63 0.91 11.28
N ASP A 146 -16.43 0.12 12.00
CA ASP A 146 -16.66 -1.29 11.65
C ASP A 146 -17.57 -1.40 10.40
N ARG A 147 -18.63 -0.58 10.33
CA ARG A 147 -19.46 -0.41 9.14
C ARG A 147 -18.60 0.00 7.95
N ASP A 148 -17.81 1.04 8.11
CA ASP A 148 -17.06 1.66 7.02
C ASP A 148 -16.00 0.70 6.45
N LEU A 149 -15.32 -0.05 7.33
CA LEU A 149 -14.41 -1.12 6.92
C LEU A 149 -15.13 -2.19 6.09
N ILE A 150 -16.24 -2.73 6.59
CA ILE A 150 -16.94 -3.82 5.91
C ILE A 150 -17.54 -3.33 4.60
N TRP A 151 -18.10 -2.12 4.59
CA TRP A 151 -18.67 -1.48 3.41
C TRP A 151 -17.63 -1.22 2.32
N ASP A 152 -16.45 -0.69 2.68
CA ASP A 152 -15.35 -0.47 1.74
C ASP A 152 -14.86 -1.79 1.13
N ARG A 153 -14.77 -2.85 1.94
CA ARG A 153 -14.35 -4.18 1.46
C ARG A 153 -15.39 -4.84 0.56
N LEU A 154 -16.66 -4.79 0.94
CA LEU A 154 -17.77 -5.40 0.21
C LEU A 154 -18.00 -4.70 -1.14
N SER A 155 -17.98 -3.36 -1.17
CA SER A 155 -18.19 -2.61 -2.42
C SER A 155 -17.07 -2.79 -3.45
N ARG A 156 -15.91 -3.32 -3.04
CA ARG A 156 -14.73 -3.57 -3.88
C ARG A 156 -14.44 -5.05 -4.13
N SER A 157 -15.28 -5.98 -3.65
CA SER A 157 -15.12 -7.42 -3.88
C SER A 157 -15.79 -7.88 -5.19
N GLY A 158 -15.24 -8.94 -5.80
CA GLY A 158 -15.47 -9.45 -7.16
C GLY A 158 -16.63 -8.85 -7.94
N LEU A 159 -17.83 -9.42 -7.89
CA LEU A 159 -18.95 -8.96 -8.72
C LEU A 159 -19.40 -7.52 -8.42
N LEU A 160 -19.37 -7.09 -7.16
CA LEU A 160 -19.74 -5.71 -6.79
C LEU A 160 -18.73 -4.68 -7.31
N SER A 161 -17.46 -5.06 -7.41
CA SER A 161 -16.40 -4.24 -8.03
C SER A 161 -16.64 -3.99 -9.53
N ALA A 162 -17.51 -4.77 -10.17
CA ALA A 162 -18.01 -4.53 -11.52
C ALA A 162 -19.39 -3.84 -11.52
N ALA A 163 -20.37 -4.38 -10.80
CA ALA A 163 -21.76 -3.93 -10.85
C ALA A 163 -21.93 -2.47 -10.39
N LEU A 164 -21.27 -2.07 -9.30
CA LEU A 164 -21.40 -0.72 -8.74
C LEU A 164 -20.81 0.35 -9.68
N PRO A 165 -19.58 0.22 -10.22
CA PRO A 165 -19.08 1.17 -11.22
C PRO A 165 -19.91 1.23 -12.50
N LEU A 166 -20.44 0.09 -12.98
CA LEU A 166 -21.29 0.06 -14.17
C LEU A 166 -22.52 0.95 -13.99
N TYR A 167 -23.24 0.79 -12.88
CA TYR A 167 -24.41 1.62 -12.59
C TYR A 167 -24.04 3.07 -12.30
N ARG A 168 -22.95 3.32 -11.54
CA ARG A 168 -22.50 4.70 -11.24
C ARG A 168 -22.11 5.45 -12.50
N VAL A 169 -21.37 4.84 -13.44
CA VAL A 169 -21.04 5.45 -14.75
C VAL A 169 -22.31 5.81 -15.51
N ALA A 170 -23.29 4.90 -15.55
CA ALA A 170 -24.54 5.14 -16.26
C ALA A 170 -25.35 6.30 -15.65
N LEU A 171 -25.31 6.48 -14.32
CA LEU A 171 -25.90 7.64 -13.64
C LEU A 171 -25.14 8.93 -13.91
N GLU A 172 -23.80 8.92 -13.84
CA GLU A 172 -22.99 10.11 -14.10
C GLU A 172 -23.11 10.58 -15.55
N ARG A 173 -23.32 9.67 -16.50
CA ARG A 173 -23.60 10.02 -17.90
C ARG A 173 -24.91 10.79 -18.11
N ARG A 174 -25.82 10.83 -17.14
CA ARG A 174 -27.02 11.69 -17.17
C ARG A 174 -26.68 13.18 -16.96
N LYS A 175 -25.48 13.49 -16.46
CA LYS A 175 -24.98 14.85 -16.21
C LYS A 175 -24.04 15.32 -17.33
N ALA A 176 -23.86 16.63 -17.46
CA ALA A 176 -22.79 17.18 -18.28
C ALA A 176 -21.42 16.73 -17.73
N ASP A 177 -20.41 16.53 -18.59
CA ASP A 177 -19.12 15.94 -18.15
C ASP A 177 -18.41 16.76 -17.06
N ALA A 178 -18.59 18.09 -17.08
CA ALA A 178 -18.06 18.99 -16.06
C ALA A 178 -18.75 18.85 -14.68
N GLU A 179 -19.96 18.30 -14.63
CA GLU A 179 -20.75 18.09 -13.41
C GLU A 179 -20.64 16.64 -12.90
N ARG A 180 -19.96 15.77 -13.65
CA ARG A 180 -19.73 14.39 -13.24
C ARG A 180 -18.74 14.33 -12.09
N THR A 181 -18.97 13.38 -11.19
CA THR A 181 -18.06 13.09 -10.08
C THR A 181 -16.65 12.78 -10.62
N VAL A 182 -15.60 13.34 -10.01
CA VAL A 182 -14.20 13.03 -10.36
C VAL A 182 -13.96 11.53 -10.27
N GLY A 183 -13.34 10.94 -11.29
CA GLY A 183 -13.18 9.49 -11.39
C GLY A 183 -14.26 8.80 -12.22
N TYR A 184 -15.32 9.52 -12.61
CA TYR A 184 -16.40 9.08 -13.50
C TYR A 184 -16.63 10.07 -14.67
N GLN A 185 -15.69 10.97 -14.92
CA GLN A 185 -15.71 11.85 -16.09
C GLN A 185 -15.29 11.06 -17.34
N GLN A 186 -15.53 11.59 -18.52
CA GLN A 186 -15.21 10.94 -19.79
C GLN A 186 -13.73 10.50 -19.87
N ARG A 187 -12.82 11.33 -19.33
CA ARG A 187 -11.37 11.00 -19.24
C ARG A 187 -11.07 9.78 -18.37
N ASP A 188 -11.94 9.46 -17.41
CA ASP A 188 -11.75 8.36 -16.45
C ASP A 188 -12.33 7.03 -16.95
N GLU A 189 -13.23 7.07 -17.96
CA GLU A 189 -13.93 5.91 -18.48
C GLU A 189 -12.97 4.81 -18.98
N VAL A 190 -11.86 5.17 -19.63
CA VAL A 190 -10.82 4.22 -20.08
C VAL A 190 -10.24 3.41 -18.92
N ARG A 191 -10.06 4.04 -17.75
CA ARG A 191 -9.54 3.38 -16.55
C ARG A 191 -10.59 2.45 -15.94
N ILE A 192 -11.87 2.84 -15.97
CA ILE A 192 -12.97 2.00 -15.48
C ILE A 192 -13.13 0.77 -16.37
N GLU A 193 -13.16 0.95 -17.70
CA GLU A 193 -13.21 -0.14 -18.67
C GLU A 193 -12.02 -1.09 -18.50
N GLY A 194 -10.81 -0.56 -18.36
CA GLY A 194 -9.61 -1.35 -18.09
C GLY A 194 -9.72 -2.22 -16.83
N ARG A 195 -10.35 -1.73 -15.75
CA ARG A 195 -10.61 -2.52 -14.53
C ARG A 195 -11.62 -3.65 -14.77
N LEU A 196 -12.69 -3.38 -15.53
CA LEU A 196 -13.69 -4.40 -15.90
C LEU A 196 -13.07 -5.52 -16.75
N VAL A 197 -12.11 -5.17 -17.63
CA VAL A 197 -11.31 -6.14 -18.39
C VAL A 197 -10.37 -6.93 -17.48
N GLN A 198 -9.63 -6.26 -16.59
CA GLN A 198 -8.67 -6.92 -15.70
C GLN A 198 -9.32 -7.89 -14.71
N LEU A 199 -10.58 -7.68 -14.34
CA LEU A 199 -11.32 -8.57 -13.44
C LEU A 199 -11.34 -10.02 -13.96
N ASP A 200 -11.36 -10.23 -15.28
CA ASP A 200 -11.37 -11.56 -15.91
C ASP A 200 -10.20 -12.44 -15.46
N ARG A 201 -9.02 -11.82 -15.29
CA ARG A 201 -7.79 -12.50 -14.86
C ARG A 201 -7.74 -12.77 -13.36
N ARG A 202 -8.71 -12.27 -12.58
CA ARG A 202 -8.67 -12.24 -11.12
C ARG A 202 -9.99 -12.66 -10.47
N TYR A 203 -10.91 -13.23 -11.24
CA TYR A 203 -12.25 -13.58 -10.79
C TYR A 203 -12.56 -15.06 -11.00
N ASP A 204 -12.99 -15.68 -9.92
CA ASP A 204 -13.59 -17.01 -9.85
C ASP A 204 -14.83 -16.88 -8.96
N ALA A 205 -15.98 -17.34 -9.44
CA ALA A 205 -17.25 -17.17 -8.76
C ALA A 205 -17.29 -17.89 -7.40
N GLY A 206 -16.67 -19.07 -7.30
CA GLY A 206 -16.61 -19.82 -6.05
C GLY A 206 -15.77 -19.14 -4.97
N VAL A 207 -14.59 -18.62 -5.35
CA VAL A 207 -13.75 -17.85 -4.44
C VAL A 207 -14.42 -16.53 -4.04
N ASP A 208 -14.99 -15.80 -5.01
CA ASP A 208 -15.66 -14.53 -4.74
C ASP A 208 -16.86 -14.69 -3.80
N ARG A 209 -17.70 -15.71 -4.04
CA ARG A 209 -18.84 -16.04 -3.17
C ARG A 209 -18.39 -16.27 -1.74
N ALA A 210 -17.31 -17.03 -1.53
CA ALA A 210 -16.80 -17.30 -0.19
C ALA A 210 -16.30 -16.02 0.52
N LEU A 211 -15.63 -15.12 -0.20
CA LEU A 211 -15.16 -13.84 0.33
C LEU A 211 -16.31 -12.88 0.66
N VAL A 212 -17.31 -12.78 -0.22
CA VAL A 212 -18.51 -11.97 0.00
C VAL A 212 -19.33 -12.51 1.16
N GLU A 213 -19.46 -13.84 1.27
CA GLU A 213 -20.15 -14.48 2.39
C GLU A 213 -19.52 -14.12 3.73
N ASP A 214 -18.19 -14.20 3.87
CA ASP A 214 -17.48 -13.83 5.09
C ASP A 214 -17.71 -12.34 5.47
N LEU A 215 -17.64 -11.45 4.48
CA LEU A 215 -17.92 -10.02 4.70
C LEU A 215 -19.37 -9.77 5.13
N LEU A 216 -20.33 -10.47 4.54
CA LEU A 216 -21.74 -10.36 4.92
C LEU A 216 -22.03 -10.99 6.29
N GLN A 217 -21.36 -12.08 6.66
CA GLN A 217 -21.45 -12.64 8.01
C GLN A 217 -20.91 -11.66 9.06
N ARG A 218 -19.82 -10.94 8.75
CA ARG A 218 -19.31 -9.86 9.61
C ARG A 218 -20.28 -8.69 9.69
N TYR A 219 -20.83 -8.28 8.54
CA TYR A 219 -21.87 -7.26 8.48
C TYR A 219 -23.07 -7.62 9.37
N LEU A 220 -23.50 -8.89 9.36
CA LEU A 220 -24.62 -9.37 10.18
C LEU A 220 -24.36 -9.33 11.70
N LYS A 221 -23.09 -9.23 12.12
CA LYS A 221 -22.69 -9.09 13.52
C LYS A 221 -22.57 -7.64 13.97
N LEU A 222 -22.64 -6.67 13.05
CA LEU A 222 -22.58 -5.25 13.40
C LEU A 222 -23.78 -4.83 14.26
N PRO A 223 -23.58 -3.89 15.21
CA PRO A 223 -24.67 -3.32 15.99
C PRO A 223 -25.65 -2.58 15.06
N ALA A 224 -26.92 -2.47 15.48
CA ALA A 224 -27.99 -1.87 14.68
C ALA A 224 -27.64 -0.46 14.16
N ALA A 225 -26.98 0.37 14.97
CA ALA A 225 -26.55 1.72 14.60
C ALA A 225 -25.50 1.77 13.47
N GLN A 226 -24.80 0.66 13.22
CA GLN A 226 -23.78 0.52 12.18
C GLN A 226 -24.29 -0.28 10.97
N ARG A 227 -25.57 -0.63 10.92
CA ARG A 227 -26.16 -1.30 9.75
C ARG A 227 -26.51 -0.32 8.64
N VAL A 228 -26.63 -0.85 7.43
CA VAL A 228 -27.03 -0.13 6.22
C VAL A 228 -28.39 -0.66 5.78
N ALA A 229 -29.42 0.18 5.89
CA ALA A 229 -30.81 -0.23 5.68
C ALA A 229 -31.06 -0.83 4.28
N GLU A 230 -30.38 -0.32 3.26
CA GLU A 230 -30.45 -0.82 1.89
C GLU A 230 -29.91 -2.25 1.77
N LEU A 231 -28.81 -2.55 2.48
CA LEU A 231 -28.22 -3.88 2.49
C LEU A 231 -29.07 -4.85 3.32
N ASP A 232 -29.60 -4.43 4.47
CA ASP A 232 -30.52 -5.25 5.26
C ASP A 232 -31.80 -5.60 4.48
N ARG A 233 -32.33 -4.65 3.70
CA ARG A 233 -33.49 -4.87 2.83
C ARG A 233 -33.18 -5.90 1.75
N TRP A 234 -32.02 -5.80 1.10
CA TRP A 234 -31.62 -6.78 0.07
C TRP A 234 -31.39 -8.18 0.66
N LEU A 235 -30.75 -8.27 1.83
CA LEU A 235 -30.57 -9.54 2.55
C LEU A 235 -31.92 -10.18 2.92
N GLY A 236 -32.98 -9.37 3.03
CA GLY A 236 -34.32 -9.84 3.35
C GLY A 236 -34.39 -10.42 4.76
N ARG A 237 -33.84 -9.67 5.72
CA ARG A 237 -33.81 -10.02 7.14
C ARG A 237 -35.23 -10.25 7.67
N ALA A 238 -35.46 -11.42 8.26
CA ALA A 238 -36.74 -11.79 8.85
C ALA A 238 -36.99 -10.98 10.15
N GLU A 239 -38.23 -11.01 10.64
CA GLU A 239 -38.64 -10.28 11.86
C GLU A 239 -37.85 -10.72 13.11
N ASP A 240 -37.42 -11.98 13.17
CA ASP A 240 -36.55 -12.53 14.22
C ASP A 240 -35.07 -12.16 14.05
N GLY A 241 -34.74 -11.42 12.99
CA GLY A 241 -33.37 -11.00 12.66
C GLY A 241 -32.55 -12.03 11.89
N SER A 242 -33.12 -13.20 11.55
CA SER A 242 -32.43 -14.22 10.76
C SER A 242 -32.31 -13.84 9.28
N VAL A 243 -31.29 -14.37 8.61
CA VAL A 243 -31.04 -14.20 7.18
C VAL A 243 -30.56 -15.54 6.62
N ASP A 244 -31.24 -16.06 5.59
CA ASP A 244 -30.72 -17.18 4.80
C ASP A 244 -29.67 -16.67 3.81
N LEU A 245 -28.46 -16.46 4.32
CA LEU A 245 -27.37 -15.85 3.56
C LEU A 245 -26.94 -16.74 2.38
N SER A 246 -26.92 -18.06 2.56
CA SER A 246 -26.55 -18.99 1.49
C SER A 246 -27.53 -18.89 0.33
N ALA A 247 -28.85 -18.97 0.59
CA ALA A 247 -29.85 -18.87 -0.47
C ALA A 247 -29.81 -17.50 -1.19
N ARG A 248 -29.55 -16.41 -0.46
CA ARG A 248 -29.37 -15.07 -1.06
C ARG A 248 -28.17 -15.00 -1.99
N LEU A 249 -27.04 -15.58 -1.58
CA LEU A 249 -25.84 -15.62 -2.42
C LEU A 249 -26.01 -16.57 -3.60
N ASP A 250 -26.62 -17.73 -3.42
CA ASP A 250 -26.86 -18.67 -4.52
C ASP A 250 -27.73 -18.03 -5.61
N ALA A 251 -28.79 -17.31 -5.21
CA ALA A 251 -29.60 -16.54 -6.14
C ALA A 251 -28.80 -15.41 -6.83
N LEU A 252 -27.95 -14.69 -6.08
CA LEU A 252 -27.10 -13.63 -6.63
C LEU A 252 -26.15 -14.18 -7.71
N TYR A 253 -25.40 -15.24 -7.43
CA TYR A 253 -24.41 -15.78 -8.36
C TYR A 253 -25.04 -16.55 -9.52
N ALA A 254 -26.19 -17.21 -9.33
CA ALA A 254 -26.89 -17.92 -10.40
C ALA A 254 -27.59 -16.96 -11.39
N GLY A 255 -28.04 -15.79 -10.92
CA GLY A 255 -28.83 -14.84 -11.71
C GLY A 255 -28.01 -13.75 -12.43
N THR A 256 -26.69 -13.78 -12.35
CA THR A 256 -25.82 -12.74 -12.93
C THR A 256 -24.91 -13.30 -14.01
N GLN A 257 -24.69 -12.50 -15.06
CA GLN A 257 -23.73 -12.80 -16.11
C GLN A 257 -22.49 -11.89 -16.03
N LEU A 258 -22.37 -11.06 -14.98
CA LEU A 258 -21.23 -10.15 -14.82
C LEU A 258 -19.89 -10.86 -14.56
N GLY A 259 -19.90 -12.18 -14.37
CA GLY A 259 -18.69 -13.01 -14.42
C GLY A 259 -18.02 -13.04 -15.81
N GLU A 260 -18.78 -12.77 -16.87
CA GLU A 260 -18.30 -12.77 -18.25
C GLU A 260 -17.84 -11.38 -18.70
N LEU A 261 -16.69 -11.31 -19.38
CA LEU A 261 -16.14 -10.04 -19.86
C LEU A 261 -17.08 -9.31 -20.83
N ASP A 262 -17.65 -10.02 -21.80
CA ASP A 262 -18.51 -9.44 -22.82
C ASP A 262 -19.76 -8.79 -22.22
N GLN A 263 -20.30 -9.37 -21.15
CA GLN A 263 -21.44 -8.82 -20.42
C GLN A 263 -21.06 -7.54 -19.67
N ARG A 264 -19.90 -7.53 -19.00
CA ARG A 264 -19.39 -6.30 -18.36
C ARG A 264 -19.19 -5.18 -19.39
N GLN A 265 -18.63 -5.48 -20.56
CA GLN A 265 -18.43 -4.49 -21.63
C GLN A 265 -19.75 -4.02 -22.25
N ARG A 266 -20.74 -4.91 -22.40
CA ARG A 266 -22.09 -4.56 -22.84
C ARG A 266 -22.74 -3.58 -21.87
N TRP A 267 -22.75 -3.91 -20.57
CA TRP A 267 -23.34 -3.07 -19.55
C TRP A 267 -22.59 -1.77 -19.34
N PHE A 268 -21.28 -1.73 -19.61
CA PHE A 268 -20.51 -0.48 -19.56
C PHE A 268 -20.99 0.56 -20.57
N LYS A 269 -21.64 0.13 -21.66
CA LYS A 269 -22.23 1.01 -22.68
C LYS A 269 -23.71 1.27 -22.47
N ALA A 270 -24.35 0.57 -21.55
CA ALA A 270 -25.78 0.71 -21.28
C ALA A 270 -26.08 2.04 -20.55
N ASP A 271 -27.29 2.56 -20.76
CA ASP A 271 -27.81 3.64 -19.94
C ASP A 271 -28.35 3.12 -18.60
N ALA A 272 -28.59 4.04 -17.67
CA ALA A 272 -29.02 3.67 -16.34
C ALA A 272 -30.44 3.06 -16.34
N LYS A 273 -31.32 3.39 -17.29
CA LYS A 273 -32.68 2.83 -17.38
C LYS A 273 -32.63 1.35 -17.76
N ALA A 274 -31.73 0.99 -18.67
CA ALA A 274 -31.49 -0.41 -19.05
C ALA A 274 -30.94 -1.22 -17.87
N ILE A 275 -30.05 -0.64 -17.07
CA ILE A 275 -29.53 -1.29 -15.85
C ILE A 275 -30.64 -1.42 -14.78
N GLU A 276 -31.40 -0.36 -14.53
CA GLU A 276 -32.53 -0.34 -13.57
C GLU A 276 -33.63 -1.36 -13.93
N SER A 277 -33.80 -1.67 -15.22
CA SER A 277 -34.80 -2.64 -15.72
C SER A 277 -34.24 -4.06 -15.90
N SER A 278 -32.95 -4.27 -15.60
CA SER A 278 -32.29 -5.56 -15.81
C SER A 278 -32.79 -6.63 -14.83
N SER A 279 -32.85 -7.88 -15.30
CA SER A 279 -33.06 -9.05 -14.45
C SER A 279 -31.74 -9.62 -13.88
N ASP A 280 -30.58 -9.06 -14.24
CA ASP A 280 -29.29 -9.49 -13.70
C ASP A 280 -29.22 -9.14 -12.21
N THR A 281 -29.07 -10.16 -11.37
CA THR A 281 -29.12 -10.04 -9.91
C THR A 281 -28.02 -9.18 -9.32
N ALA A 282 -26.82 -9.14 -9.93
CA ALA A 282 -25.73 -8.28 -9.45
C ALA A 282 -25.97 -6.81 -9.81
N LEU A 283 -26.56 -6.54 -10.98
CA LEU A 283 -27.00 -5.19 -11.33
C LEU A 283 -28.18 -4.73 -10.45
N GLN A 284 -29.14 -5.60 -10.17
CA GLN A 284 -30.23 -5.29 -9.23
C GLN A 284 -29.70 -4.97 -7.83
N LEU A 285 -28.70 -5.73 -7.35
CA LEU A 285 -28.01 -5.42 -6.11
C LEU A 285 -27.32 -4.05 -6.16
N ALA A 286 -26.60 -3.74 -7.25
CA ALA A 286 -25.99 -2.43 -7.42
C ALA A 286 -27.00 -1.28 -7.41
N VAL A 287 -28.17 -1.46 -8.05
CA VAL A 287 -29.27 -0.50 -8.02
C VAL A 287 -29.81 -0.32 -6.61
N ALA A 288 -30.03 -1.42 -5.87
CA ALA A 288 -30.53 -1.39 -4.51
C ALA A 288 -29.56 -0.70 -3.53
N LEU A 289 -28.25 -0.87 -3.71
CA LEU A 289 -27.23 -0.30 -2.82
C LEU A 289 -26.79 1.12 -3.21
N MET A 290 -27.05 1.58 -4.44
CA MET A 290 -26.55 2.88 -4.91
C MET A 290 -26.96 4.08 -4.03
N PRO A 291 -28.19 4.15 -3.47
CA PRO A 291 -28.53 5.20 -2.52
C PRO A 291 -27.61 5.23 -1.30
N ALA A 292 -27.28 4.07 -0.73
CA ALA A 292 -26.33 3.95 0.38
C ALA A 292 -24.91 4.34 -0.05
N ILE A 293 -24.47 3.92 -1.24
CA ILE A 293 -23.15 4.27 -1.79
C ILE A 293 -23.00 5.79 -1.87
N LEU A 294 -23.98 6.48 -2.47
CA LEU A 294 -23.95 7.94 -2.63
C LEU A 294 -23.99 8.66 -1.28
N ARG A 295 -24.83 8.19 -0.35
CA ARG A 295 -24.95 8.78 0.98
C ARG A 295 -23.66 8.63 1.80
N LEU A 296 -23.11 7.42 1.87
CA LEU A 296 -21.88 7.14 2.63
C LEU A 296 -20.64 7.81 1.99
N GLU A 297 -20.60 7.95 0.67
CA GLU A 297 -19.59 8.76 -0.04
C GLU A 297 -19.69 10.23 0.38
N ALA A 298 -20.89 10.82 0.38
CA ALA A 298 -21.10 12.20 0.80
C ALA A 298 -20.75 12.44 2.28
N GLU A 299 -21.14 11.52 3.17
CA GLU A 299 -20.74 11.54 4.59
C GLU A 299 -19.21 11.52 4.73
N GLY A 300 -18.53 10.64 4.00
CA GLY A 300 -17.06 10.54 4.01
C GLY A 300 -16.36 11.77 3.44
N GLU A 301 -16.86 12.37 2.37
CA GLU A 301 -16.30 13.60 1.79
C GLU A 301 -16.52 14.82 2.71
N ALA A 302 -17.66 14.91 3.39
CA ALA A 302 -17.90 15.94 4.40
C ALA A 302 -16.90 15.83 5.56
N GLN A 303 -16.71 14.62 6.12
CA GLN A 303 -15.74 14.38 7.19
C GLN A 303 -14.29 14.70 6.76
N LYS A 304 -13.91 14.37 5.51
CA LYS A 304 -12.60 14.77 4.97
C LYS A 304 -12.48 16.28 4.84
N GLY A 305 -13.54 16.96 4.40
CA GLY A 305 -13.61 18.42 4.35
C GLY A 305 -13.36 19.06 5.71
N ASP A 306 -14.02 18.54 6.75
CA ASP A 306 -13.80 18.97 8.13
C ASP A 306 -12.35 18.70 8.57
N GLU A 307 -11.80 17.53 8.29
CA GLU A 307 -10.40 17.20 8.60
C GLU A 307 -9.42 18.18 7.93
N TYR A 308 -9.67 18.58 6.67
CA TYR A 308 -8.86 19.58 5.96
C TYR A 308 -8.93 20.97 6.57
N LEU A 309 -10.01 21.31 7.27
CA LEU A 309 -10.14 22.59 7.98
C LEU A 309 -9.48 22.55 9.37
N LEU A 310 -9.56 21.42 10.06
CA LEU A 310 -9.17 21.29 11.46
C LEU A 310 -7.68 20.95 11.64
N ARG A 311 -7.19 19.95 10.89
CA ARG A 311 -5.82 19.43 11.04
C ARG A 311 -4.70 20.44 10.75
N PRO A 312 -4.84 21.41 9.82
CA PRO A 312 -3.80 22.41 9.60
C PRO A 312 -3.46 23.23 10.85
N SER A 313 -4.39 23.41 11.79
CA SER A 313 -4.13 24.13 13.03
C SER A 313 -3.10 23.44 13.90
N PHE A 314 -3.23 22.12 14.04
CA PHE A 314 -2.25 21.30 14.74
C PHE A 314 -0.86 21.42 14.08
N MET A 315 -0.81 21.33 12.74
CA MET A 315 0.45 21.46 12.01
C MET A 315 1.08 22.84 12.11
N ARG A 316 0.29 23.94 12.10
CA ARG A 316 0.83 25.28 12.30
C ARG A 316 1.52 25.41 13.65
N GLY A 317 0.84 25.00 14.73
CA GLY A 317 1.42 25.02 16.09
C GLY A 317 2.68 24.17 16.17
N LEU A 318 2.65 22.95 15.62
CA LEU A 318 3.81 22.05 15.59
C LEU A 318 4.99 22.66 14.82
N ILE A 319 4.73 23.29 13.67
CA ILE A 319 5.76 23.95 12.85
C ILE A 319 6.37 25.12 13.62
N ALA A 320 5.56 25.99 14.20
CA ALA A 320 6.04 27.14 14.98
C ALA A 320 6.92 26.69 16.16
N TRP A 321 6.45 25.68 16.91
CA TRP A 321 7.21 25.12 18.03
C TRP A 321 8.54 24.50 17.58
N ARG A 322 8.55 23.69 16.52
CA ARG A 322 9.79 23.08 16.00
C ARG A 322 10.75 24.12 15.43
N GLN A 323 10.25 25.16 14.79
CA GLN A 323 11.07 26.29 14.32
C GLN A 323 11.73 27.04 15.49
N ALA A 324 11.01 27.26 16.59
CA ALA A 324 11.57 27.86 17.80
C ALA A 324 12.68 26.99 18.42
N LEU A 325 12.64 25.67 18.22
CA LEU A 325 13.71 24.73 18.62
C LEU A 325 14.85 24.60 17.59
N GLY A 326 14.74 25.24 16.41
CA GLY A 326 15.71 25.07 15.33
C GLY A 326 15.64 23.71 14.63
N GLU A 327 14.51 23.00 14.75
CA GLU A 327 14.33 21.66 14.21
C GLU A 327 13.55 21.69 12.88
N PRO A 328 13.97 20.92 11.86
CA PRO A 328 13.28 20.88 10.58
C PRO A 328 11.95 20.13 10.68
N VAL A 329 10.96 20.57 9.89
CA VAL A 329 9.69 19.88 9.69
C VAL A 329 9.52 19.59 8.20
N TYR A 330 9.23 18.35 7.86
CA TYR A 330 8.95 17.91 6.48
C TYR A 330 7.51 17.41 6.39
N PRO A 331 6.79 17.58 5.28
CA PRO A 331 5.42 17.08 5.18
C PRO A 331 5.38 15.55 5.17
N ASP A 332 4.32 14.96 5.73
CA ASP A 332 4.02 13.53 5.53
C ASP A 332 4.00 13.20 4.03
N ALA A 333 4.42 11.99 3.67
CA ALA A 333 4.39 11.51 2.30
C ALA A 333 2.96 11.51 1.73
N ASN A 334 2.84 11.85 0.44
CA ASN A 334 1.55 12.00 -0.24
C ASN A 334 1.60 11.67 -1.74
N GLY A 335 2.57 10.84 -2.17
CA GLY A 335 2.77 10.46 -3.57
C GLY A 335 3.46 11.51 -4.44
N SER A 336 3.92 12.63 -3.87
CA SER A 336 4.79 13.59 -4.55
C SER A 336 6.25 13.18 -4.50
N LEU A 337 7.07 13.76 -5.39
CA LEU A 337 8.52 13.58 -5.38
C LEU A 337 9.10 14.10 -4.05
N ARG A 338 9.90 13.27 -3.37
CA ARG A 338 10.67 13.61 -2.17
C ARG A 338 12.12 13.18 -2.33
N VAL A 339 12.99 13.80 -1.54
CA VAL A 339 14.40 13.44 -1.43
C VAL A 339 14.71 13.07 0.02
N THR A 340 15.39 11.95 0.21
CA THR A 340 15.99 11.55 1.48
C THR A 340 17.48 11.29 1.26
N TYR A 341 18.32 11.59 2.24
CA TYR A 341 19.77 11.41 2.16
C TYR A 341 20.31 10.91 3.50
N GLY A 342 21.47 10.27 3.42
CA GLY A 342 22.10 9.61 4.56
C GLY A 342 23.39 8.93 4.13
N GLN A 343 23.76 7.87 4.82
CA GLN A 343 25.00 7.13 4.58
C GLN A 343 24.75 5.63 4.43
N VAL A 344 25.65 4.96 3.74
CA VAL A 344 25.70 3.49 3.71
C VAL A 344 26.20 2.98 5.06
N GLU A 345 25.30 2.50 5.90
CA GLU A 345 25.64 2.11 7.27
C GLU A 345 24.76 0.96 7.78
N GLY A 346 25.40 0.05 8.50
CA GLY A 346 24.72 -1.05 9.19
C GLY A 346 23.85 -0.57 10.35
N TYR A 347 23.32 -1.52 11.12
CA TYR A 347 22.51 -1.20 12.30
C TYR A 347 22.60 -2.32 13.36
N ARG A 348 22.21 -1.99 14.60
CA ARG A 348 22.08 -2.97 15.68
C ARG A 348 20.61 -3.30 15.88
N SER A 349 20.22 -4.55 15.64
CA SER A 349 18.82 -4.99 15.76
C SER A 349 18.41 -5.20 17.22
N ARG A 350 19.34 -5.74 18.02
CA ARG A 350 19.19 -5.98 19.47
C ARG A 350 20.57 -6.14 20.10
N ASP A 351 20.60 -6.33 21.42
CA ASP A 351 21.85 -6.59 22.14
C ASP A 351 22.65 -7.73 21.50
N ALA A 352 23.95 -7.51 21.37
CA ALA A 352 24.93 -8.39 20.71
C ALA A 352 24.61 -8.82 19.25
N VAL A 353 23.63 -8.20 18.56
CA VAL A 353 23.29 -8.54 17.17
C VAL A 353 23.40 -7.30 16.28
N SER A 354 24.40 -7.29 15.39
CA SER A 354 24.65 -6.22 14.43
C SER A 354 24.56 -6.74 13.00
N TYR A 355 24.00 -5.94 12.10
CA TYR A 355 24.00 -6.18 10.67
C TYR A 355 24.98 -5.23 9.99
N GLY A 356 25.85 -5.79 9.15
CA GLY A 356 26.78 -5.01 8.33
C GLY A 356 26.07 -4.22 7.21
N PRO A 357 26.76 -3.26 6.60
CA PRO A 357 26.20 -2.39 5.57
C PRO A 357 25.96 -3.07 4.23
N GLN A 358 26.65 -4.17 3.92
CA GLN A 358 26.65 -4.81 2.61
C GLN A 358 26.59 -6.34 2.71
N THR A 359 25.91 -6.97 1.75
CA THR A 359 25.92 -8.43 1.53
C THR A 359 26.72 -8.78 0.28
N THR A 360 27.08 -10.05 0.10
CA THR A 360 27.94 -10.52 -1.00
C THR A 360 27.33 -11.72 -1.73
N LEU A 361 27.91 -12.09 -2.87
CA LEU A 361 27.52 -13.29 -3.63
C LEU A 361 27.58 -14.57 -2.78
N ASN A 362 28.49 -14.66 -1.81
CA ASN A 362 28.61 -15.83 -0.94
C ASN A 362 27.31 -16.07 -0.15
N GLY A 363 26.63 -15.00 0.26
CA GLY A 363 25.35 -15.10 0.96
C GLY A 363 24.22 -15.71 0.11
N ILE A 364 24.35 -15.69 -1.22
CA ILE A 364 23.41 -16.39 -2.12
C ILE A 364 23.66 -17.90 -2.05
N LEU A 365 24.93 -18.32 -2.08
CA LEU A 365 25.30 -19.74 -1.96
C LEU A 365 24.89 -20.32 -0.61
N GLU A 366 25.14 -19.57 0.48
CA GLU A 366 24.79 -19.99 1.84
C GLU A 366 23.29 -20.20 2.04
N LYS A 367 22.46 -19.42 1.32
CA LYS A 367 20.99 -19.49 1.44
C LYS A 367 20.34 -20.45 0.47
N HIS A 368 21.02 -20.84 -0.61
CA HIS A 368 20.42 -21.66 -1.65
C HIS A 368 20.03 -23.05 -1.12
N THR A 369 18.74 -23.39 -1.22
CA THR A 369 18.18 -24.69 -0.84
C THR A 369 17.70 -25.52 -2.03
N GLY A 370 17.63 -24.92 -3.23
CA GLY A 370 17.04 -25.52 -4.42
C GLY A 370 15.51 -25.57 -4.41
N VAL A 371 14.86 -24.93 -3.43
CA VAL A 371 13.41 -24.85 -3.30
C VAL A 371 12.98 -23.40 -3.11
N GLU A 372 11.97 -22.96 -3.86
CA GLU A 372 11.34 -21.64 -3.74
C GLU A 372 11.07 -21.30 -2.26
N PRO A 373 11.44 -20.10 -1.77
CA PRO A 373 11.98 -18.94 -2.50
C PRO A 373 13.53 -18.86 -2.51
N PHE A 374 14.24 -19.93 -2.17
CA PHE A 374 15.71 -19.96 -2.07
C PHE A 374 16.35 -20.84 -3.16
N ASP A 375 15.88 -20.70 -4.39
CA ASP A 375 16.20 -21.50 -5.57
C ASP A 375 16.93 -20.68 -6.65
N ALA A 376 18.00 -19.99 -6.25
CA ALA A 376 18.93 -19.33 -7.18
C ALA A 376 19.24 -20.19 -8.42
N THR A 377 19.22 -19.57 -9.61
CA THR A 377 19.32 -20.30 -10.88
C THR A 377 20.69 -20.95 -11.07
N GLU A 378 20.73 -22.08 -11.79
CA GLU A 378 22.00 -22.77 -12.09
C GLU A 378 23.02 -21.87 -12.80
N ARG A 379 22.58 -20.96 -13.68
CA ARG A 379 23.47 -19.99 -14.35
C ARG A 379 24.14 -19.06 -13.35
N GLN A 380 23.35 -18.53 -12.39
CA GLN A 380 23.85 -17.67 -11.34
C GLN A 380 24.83 -18.41 -10.42
N LEU A 381 24.46 -19.61 -9.96
CA LEU A 381 25.32 -20.45 -9.11
C LEU A 381 26.63 -20.80 -9.81
N THR A 382 26.58 -21.14 -11.10
CA THR A 382 27.77 -21.43 -11.91
C THR A 382 28.69 -20.22 -12.01
N ALA A 383 28.15 -19.02 -12.26
CA ALA A 383 28.94 -17.79 -12.34
C ALA A 383 29.63 -17.45 -11.00
N ILE A 384 28.92 -17.62 -9.87
CA ILE A 384 29.49 -17.39 -8.53
C ILE A 384 30.62 -18.39 -8.24
N ARG A 385 30.36 -19.69 -8.44
CA ARG A 385 31.34 -20.77 -8.15
C ARG A 385 32.59 -20.69 -9.04
N ALA A 386 32.44 -20.20 -10.26
CA ALA A 386 33.56 -19.97 -11.17
C ALA A 386 34.38 -18.70 -10.84
N GLY A 387 33.99 -17.93 -9.82
CA GLY A 387 34.70 -16.70 -9.43
C GLY A 387 34.68 -15.62 -10.51
N ARG A 388 33.60 -15.53 -11.31
CA ARG A 388 33.43 -14.52 -12.37
C ARG A 388 33.12 -13.14 -11.77
N LEU A 389 34.01 -12.58 -10.95
CA LEU A 389 33.78 -11.31 -10.25
C LEU A 389 34.05 -10.09 -11.15
N GLY A 390 35.13 -10.15 -11.94
CA GLY A 390 35.51 -9.07 -12.87
C GLY A 390 35.77 -7.74 -12.16
N THR A 391 35.49 -6.63 -12.84
CA THR A 391 35.60 -5.27 -12.27
C THR A 391 34.47 -4.92 -11.30
N TYR A 392 33.50 -5.81 -11.09
CA TYR A 392 32.41 -5.61 -10.14
C TYR A 392 32.81 -6.00 -8.71
N ARG A 393 34.00 -6.59 -8.54
CA ARG A 393 34.55 -6.97 -7.24
C ARG A 393 34.80 -5.74 -6.39
N ASP A 394 34.30 -5.79 -5.18
CA ASP A 394 34.72 -4.93 -4.09
C ASP A 394 35.95 -5.54 -3.41
N GLU A 395 37.02 -4.75 -3.27
CA GLU A 395 38.29 -5.23 -2.72
C GLU A 395 38.19 -5.59 -1.23
N ALA A 396 37.44 -4.81 -0.45
CA ALA A 396 37.30 -5.01 0.99
C ALA A 396 36.41 -6.22 1.31
N LEU A 397 35.34 -6.43 0.52
CA LEU A 397 34.45 -7.58 0.66
C LEU A 397 35.03 -8.85 -0.01
N GLY A 398 35.99 -8.68 -0.91
CA GLY A 398 36.57 -9.76 -1.71
C GLY A 398 35.58 -10.44 -2.66
N SER A 399 34.43 -9.83 -2.93
CA SER A 399 33.31 -10.39 -3.70
C SER A 399 32.56 -9.28 -4.44
N VAL A 400 31.54 -9.62 -5.23
CA VAL A 400 30.59 -8.61 -5.73
C VAL A 400 29.57 -8.32 -4.61
N PRO A 401 29.39 -7.07 -4.19
CA PRO A 401 28.33 -6.71 -3.26
C PRO A 401 26.97 -6.89 -3.92
N VAL A 402 26.02 -7.45 -3.19
CA VAL A 402 24.67 -7.78 -3.69
C VAL A 402 23.69 -6.67 -3.32
N ASN A 403 23.43 -6.52 -2.02
CA ASN A 403 22.59 -5.48 -1.48
C ASN A 403 23.39 -4.65 -0.47
N PHE A 404 22.95 -3.42 -0.25
CA PHE A 404 23.42 -2.59 0.85
C PHE A 404 22.26 -1.99 1.61
N VAL A 405 22.55 -1.49 2.80
CA VAL A 405 21.61 -0.75 3.62
C VAL A 405 22.12 0.67 3.90
N ALA A 406 21.18 1.61 3.99
CA ALA A 406 21.51 3.01 4.23
C ALA A 406 20.50 3.68 5.17
N SER A 407 20.95 4.71 5.88
CA SER A 407 20.14 5.55 6.78
C SER A 407 19.19 6.50 6.05
N LEU A 408 18.63 6.05 4.93
CA LEU A 408 17.60 6.76 4.20
C LEU A 408 16.22 6.48 4.78
N ASP A 409 15.38 7.48 4.63
CA ASP A 409 14.02 7.49 5.10
C ASP A 409 13.04 7.26 3.94
N ILE A 410 12.69 5.99 3.74
CA ILE A 410 11.79 5.55 2.68
C ILE A 410 10.54 4.88 3.26
N THR A 411 9.49 4.85 2.46
CA THR A 411 8.27 4.08 2.70
C THR A 411 7.73 3.52 1.39
N GLY A 412 6.61 2.79 1.43
CA GLY A 412 5.93 2.25 0.25
C GLY A 412 5.71 3.33 -0.80
N GLY A 413 6.01 3.02 -2.07
CA GLY A 413 6.08 3.98 -3.18
C GLY A 413 7.52 4.37 -3.58
N ASN A 414 8.52 4.12 -2.73
CA ASN A 414 9.92 4.28 -3.12
C ASN A 414 10.54 3.06 -3.80
N SER A 415 9.85 1.91 -3.88
CA SER A 415 10.38 0.73 -4.57
C SER A 415 10.73 1.07 -6.02
N GLY A 416 11.97 0.79 -6.42
CA GLY A 416 12.55 1.15 -7.72
C GLY A 416 13.16 2.54 -7.79
N SER A 417 13.18 3.32 -6.70
CA SER A 417 13.78 4.66 -6.73
C SER A 417 15.31 4.58 -6.86
N PRO A 418 15.92 5.47 -7.68
CA PRO A 418 17.36 5.49 -7.86
C PRO A 418 18.07 5.96 -6.59
N THR A 419 19.04 5.19 -6.14
CA THR A 419 20.00 5.59 -5.12
C THR A 419 21.19 6.23 -5.81
N LEU A 420 21.51 7.46 -5.39
CA LEU A 420 22.50 8.32 -6.02
C LEU A 420 23.65 8.61 -5.05
N ASN A 421 24.87 8.63 -5.56
CA ASN A 421 26.05 9.06 -4.79
C ASN A 421 26.16 10.60 -4.74
N SER A 422 27.23 11.11 -4.12
CA SER A 422 27.51 12.55 -3.99
C SER A 422 27.73 13.29 -5.32
N LYS A 423 27.86 12.57 -6.44
CA LYS A 423 27.99 13.10 -7.81
C LYS A 423 26.70 12.96 -8.63
N ALA A 424 25.60 12.54 -8.00
CA ALA A 424 24.32 12.24 -8.64
C ALA A 424 24.40 11.11 -9.70
N GLU A 425 25.30 10.14 -9.49
CA GLU A 425 25.40 8.93 -10.31
C GLU A 425 24.64 7.77 -9.65
N LEU A 426 24.02 6.91 -10.46
CA LEU A 426 23.28 5.74 -10.00
C LEU A 426 24.23 4.71 -9.38
N VAL A 427 23.99 4.41 -8.11
CA VAL A 427 24.75 3.41 -7.33
C VAL A 427 23.90 2.26 -6.79
N GLY A 428 22.58 2.35 -6.92
CA GLY A 428 21.68 1.26 -6.57
C GLY A 428 20.22 1.60 -6.79
N LEU A 429 19.33 0.66 -6.49
CA LEU A 429 17.88 0.88 -6.48
C LEU A 429 17.31 0.51 -5.12
N ALA A 430 16.57 1.43 -4.49
CA ALA A 430 15.83 1.13 -3.27
C ALA A 430 14.70 0.14 -3.59
N PHE A 431 14.58 -0.94 -2.81
CA PHE A 431 13.52 -1.93 -3.05
C PHE A 431 12.75 -2.33 -1.80
N ASP A 432 13.33 -2.18 -0.61
CA ASP A 432 12.68 -2.53 0.66
C ASP A 432 13.26 -1.75 1.86
N GLY A 433 12.71 -1.95 3.06
CA GLY A 433 13.29 -1.52 4.33
C GLY A 433 13.51 -2.70 5.27
N ASN A 434 14.38 -2.57 6.27
CA ASN A 434 14.56 -3.64 7.26
C ASN A 434 13.29 -3.82 8.11
N TYR A 435 13.07 -5.02 8.67
CA TYR A 435 11.85 -5.34 9.42
C TYR A 435 11.57 -4.34 10.57
N GLU A 436 12.62 -3.93 11.29
CA GLU A 436 12.49 -2.98 12.40
C GLU A 436 12.09 -1.56 11.95
N SER A 437 12.22 -1.24 10.65
CA SER A 437 11.78 0.04 10.08
C SER A 437 10.31 0.09 9.66
N ILE A 438 9.56 -1.01 9.74
CA ILE A 438 8.17 -1.05 9.23
C ILE A 438 7.28 0.04 9.87
N SER A 439 7.57 0.41 11.13
CA SER A 439 6.87 1.48 11.87
C SER A 439 7.37 2.91 11.58
N SER A 440 8.36 3.10 10.70
CA SER A 440 8.94 4.42 10.36
C SER A 440 7.94 5.39 9.72
N GLY A 441 6.86 4.86 9.15
CA GLY A 441 5.72 5.63 8.67
C GLY A 441 4.98 6.38 9.78
N TRP A 442 5.11 5.96 11.03
CA TRP A 442 4.51 6.60 12.21
C TRP A 442 5.55 7.32 13.06
N LEU A 443 6.73 6.72 13.22
CA LEU A 443 7.83 7.26 13.99
C LEU A 443 9.16 6.75 13.42
N PHE A 444 9.95 7.64 12.84
CA PHE A 444 11.28 7.31 12.33
C PHE A 444 12.26 7.11 13.49
N ASN A 445 12.99 5.99 13.50
CA ASN A 445 14.03 5.72 14.50
C ASN A 445 15.41 5.66 13.82
N PRO A 446 16.29 6.67 14.01
CA PRO A 446 17.58 6.75 13.32
C PRO A 446 18.54 5.59 13.67
N GLN A 447 18.38 4.95 14.82
CA GLN A 447 19.27 3.88 15.29
C GLN A 447 19.03 2.54 14.58
N ILE A 448 17.82 2.30 14.07
CA ILE A 448 17.41 1.00 13.53
C ILE A 448 16.80 1.07 12.14
N THR A 449 16.30 2.24 11.71
CA THR A 449 15.64 2.38 10.41
C THR A 449 16.67 2.41 9.31
N ARG A 450 16.60 1.43 8.40
CA ARG A 450 17.45 1.32 7.22
C ARG A 450 16.61 0.98 6.00
N SER A 451 16.82 1.77 4.96
CA SER A 451 16.47 1.39 3.60
C SER A 451 17.37 0.26 3.09
N ILE A 452 16.86 -0.59 2.21
CA ILE A 452 17.57 -1.68 1.54
C ILE A 452 17.61 -1.40 0.04
N GLN A 453 18.81 -1.45 -0.51
CA GLN A 453 19.11 -1.21 -1.91
C GLN A 453 19.76 -2.43 -2.54
N VAL A 454 19.49 -2.67 -3.82
CA VAL A 454 20.33 -3.53 -4.65
C VAL A 454 21.51 -2.70 -5.17
N ASP A 455 22.73 -3.21 -5.03
CA ASP A 455 23.95 -2.53 -5.47
C ASP A 455 24.03 -2.54 -7.00
N VAL A 456 24.45 -1.42 -7.59
CA VAL A 456 24.60 -1.33 -9.05
C VAL A 456 25.62 -2.32 -9.59
N ARG A 457 26.68 -2.64 -8.83
CA ARG A 457 27.66 -3.64 -9.22
C ARG A 457 27.03 -5.01 -9.38
N TYR A 458 26.07 -5.38 -8.52
CA TYR A 458 25.33 -6.63 -8.67
C TYR A 458 24.43 -6.64 -9.90
N MET A 459 23.71 -5.53 -10.15
CA MET A 459 22.86 -5.42 -11.34
C MET A 459 23.68 -5.58 -12.63
N LEU A 460 24.83 -4.91 -12.72
CA LEU A 460 25.74 -5.02 -13.86
C LEU A 460 26.37 -6.41 -13.95
N TRP A 461 26.74 -7.01 -12.82
CA TRP A 461 27.27 -8.38 -12.77
C TRP A 461 26.26 -9.42 -13.26
N ILE A 462 24.98 -9.31 -12.89
CA ILE A 462 23.92 -10.18 -13.40
C ILE A 462 23.80 -10.03 -14.93
N MET A 463 23.75 -8.80 -15.42
CA MET A 463 23.65 -8.52 -16.86
C MET A 463 24.84 -9.09 -17.65
N ASP A 464 26.05 -9.06 -17.08
CA ASP A 464 27.29 -9.46 -17.75
C ASP A 464 27.61 -10.95 -17.55
N ALA A 465 27.80 -11.38 -16.30
CA ALA A 465 28.29 -12.70 -15.96
C ALA A 465 27.21 -13.80 -16.01
N VAL A 466 25.92 -13.43 -15.90
CA VAL A 466 24.81 -14.38 -15.80
C VAL A 466 23.93 -14.37 -17.04
N ASP A 467 23.39 -13.22 -17.43
CA ASP A 467 22.33 -13.12 -18.45
C ASP A 467 22.81 -12.85 -19.88
N GLY A 468 23.99 -12.23 -20.05
CA GLY A 468 24.55 -11.89 -21.37
C GLY A 468 23.93 -10.65 -22.01
N ALA A 469 23.40 -9.72 -21.22
CA ALA A 469 22.75 -8.49 -21.65
C ALA A 469 23.75 -7.38 -22.05
N HIS A 470 24.80 -7.73 -22.81
CA HIS A 470 25.90 -6.84 -23.16
C HIS A 470 25.49 -5.60 -23.96
N GLY A 471 24.39 -5.68 -24.72
CA GLY A 471 23.81 -4.53 -25.43
C GLY A 471 23.37 -3.41 -24.47
N LEU A 472 22.69 -3.76 -23.37
CA LEU A 472 22.25 -2.80 -22.36
C LEU A 472 23.42 -2.19 -21.59
N LEU A 473 24.45 -3.00 -21.28
CA LEU A 473 25.68 -2.50 -20.66
C LEU A 473 26.31 -1.40 -21.53
N ARG A 474 26.47 -1.68 -22.84
CA ARG A 474 27.01 -0.71 -23.80
C ARG A 474 26.14 0.54 -23.93
N GLU A 475 24.82 0.40 -23.94
CA GLU A 475 23.88 1.54 -23.95
C GLU A 475 24.04 2.42 -22.69
N MET A 476 24.28 1.82 -21.54
CA MET A 476 24.54 2.53 -20.27
C MET A 476 25.98 3.07 -20.15
N GLY A 477 26.84 2.85 -21.15
CA GLY A 477 28.25 3.26 -21.13
C GLY A 477 29.16 2.38 -20.28
N VAL A 478 28.73 1.17 -19.93
CA VAL A 478 29.50 0.17 -19.18
C VAL A 478 30.08 -0.86 -20.15
N LYS A 479 31.39 -1.14 -20.04
CA LYS A 479 32.06 -2.14 -20.87
C LYS A 479 31.83 -3.56 -20.30
N PRO A 480 31.26 -4.51 -21.06
CA PRO A 480 31.16 -5.91 -20.64
C PRO A 480 32.54 -6.54 -20.39
N GLN A 481 32.64 -7.39 -19.38
CA GLN A 481 33.85 -8.11 -18.99
C GLN A 481 33.82 -9.59 -19.37
N PHE A 482 32.63 -10.12 -19.66
CA PHE A 482 32.36 -11.55 -19.74
C PHE A 482 31.84 -12.02 -21.10
N GLU A 483 32.06 -11.21 -22.14
CA GLU A 483 31.64 -11.44 -23.54
C GLU A 483 32.38 -12.56 -24.27
#